data_AF-A0A0A7R6U4-F1
#
_entry.id   AF-A0A0A7R6U4-F1
#
_cell.length_a   1.000
_cell.length_b   1.000
_cell.length_c   1.000
_cell.angle_alpha   90.00
_cell.angle_beta   90.00
_cell.angle_gamma   90.00
#
_symmetry.space_group_name_H-M   'P 1'
#
loop_
_entity.id
_entity.type
_entity.pdbx_description
1 polymer ?
#
loop_
_entity_poly.entity_id
_entity_poly.type
_entity_poly.pdbx_seq_one_letter_code
_entity_poly.pdbx_strand_id
1 'polypeptide(L)' 'YLRDNMAHSEQELVQRGHNYAIVDEVDSILIDEARTPLIISGPADGSSKWYTEFSRIVPLMEKDTHYEVDIRKKTI' A
#
# COMPACT_ATOMS: atom_id res chain seq x y z
N TYR A 1 7.15 -0.20 14.64
CA TYR A 1 6.60 1.02 14.02
C TYR A 1 5.86 0.74 12.73
N LEU A 2 6.55 0.36 11.63
CA LEU A 2 5.85 0.10 10.35
C LEU A 2 4.78 -0.99 10.48
N ARG A 3 5.08 -2.11 11.18
CA ARG A 3 4.10 -3.17 11.47
C ARG A 3 2.96 -2.71 12.38
N ASP A 4 3.25 -1.95 13.42
CA ASP A 4 2.25 -1.39 14.33
C ASP A 4 1.23 -0.51 13.58
N ASN A 5 1.64 0.22 12.53
CA ASN A 5 0.74 1.01 11.68
C ASN A 5 -0.06 0.19 10.66
N MET A 6 0.18 -1.13 10.58
CA MET A 6 -0.59 -2.07 9.78
C MET A 6 -1.47 -2.99 10.63
N ALA A 7 -1.38 -2.90 11.97
CA ALA A 7 -2.14 -3.75 12.89
C ALA A 7 -3.65 -3.52 12.77
N HIS A 8 -4.45 -4.57 12.95
CA HIS A 8 -5.90 -4.51 12.84
C HIS A 8 -6.58 -4.18 14.17
N SER A 9 -5.85 -4.34 15.28
CA SER A 9 -6.35 -4.09 16.63
C SER A 9 -5.28 -3.46 17.52
N GLU A 10 -5.72 -2.74 18.56
CA GLU A 10 -4.79 -2.10 19.51
C GLU A 10 -3.98 -3.12 20.31
N GLN A 11 -4.51 -4.33 20.51
CA GLN A 11 -3.85 -5.39 21.25
C GLN A 11 -2.65 -5.98 20.49
N GLU A 12 -2.58 -5.78 19.18
CA GLU A 12 -1.46 -6.20 18.32
C GLU A 12 -0.29 -5.20 18.32
N LEU A 13 -0.46 -4.00 18.89
CA LEU A 13 0.59 -2.99 18.97
C LEU A 13 1.70 -3.45 19.91
N VAL A 14 2.94 -3.38 19.45
CA VAL A 14 4.11 -3.85 20.22
C VAL A 14 4.91 -2.69 20.80
N GLN A 15 4.93 -1.54 20.13
CA GLN A 15 5.60 -0.34 20.61
C GLN A 15 4.69 0.48 21.52
N ARG A 16 5.29 1.24 22.44
CA ARG A 16 4.58 2.08 23.43
C ARG A 16 5.06 3.54 23.41
N GLY A 17 5.48 4.02 22.24
CA GLY A 17 6.07 5.35 22.04
C GLY A 17 7.60 5.33 21.83
N HIS A 18 8.15 6.51 21.54
CA HIS A 18 9.57 6.73 21.24
C HIS A 18 10.09 7.95 22.02
N ASN A 19 10.30 7.78 23.33
CA ASN A 19 10.57 8.91 24.24
C ASN A 19 12.03 9.38 24.20
N TYR A 20 12.97 8.45 24.03
CA TYR A 20 14.40 8.75 23.92
C TYR A 20 15.12 7.57 23.26
N ALA A 21 16.13 7.84 22.45
CA ALA A 21 16.99 6.84 21.81
C ALA A 21 18.43 7.36 21.77
N ILE A 22 19.37 6.51 22.16
CA ILE A 22 20.80 6.74 21.93
C ILE A 22 21.18 5.87 20.75
N VAL A 23 21.77 6.50 19.73
CA VAL A 23 22.21 5.82 18.51
C VAL A 23 23.73 5.82 18.50
N ASP A 24 24.32 4.63 18.59
CA ASP A 24 25.75 4.43 18.40
C ASP A 24 26.07 4.47 16.89
N GLU A 25 27.29 4.88 16.51
CA GLU A 25 27.71 5.02 15.10
C GLU A 25 26.72 5.88 14.28
N VAL A 26 26.43 7.09 14.77
CA VAL A 26 25.32 7.93 14.27
C VAL A 26 25.43 8.31 12.80
N ASP A 27 26.66 8.47 12.28
CA ASP A 27 26.93 8.76 10.87
C ASP A 27 26.56 7.57 9.99
N SER A 28 26.94 6.36 10.38
CA SER A 28 26.60 5.14 9.66
C SER A 28 25.07 4.94 9.58
N ILE A 29 24.35 5.14 10.69
CA ILE A 29 22.89 4.92 10.75
C ILE A 29 22.09 6.05 10.09
N LEU A 30 22.33 7.31 10.46
CA LEU A 30 21.49 8.43 10.04
C LEU A 30 21.92 9.08 8.72
N ILE A 31 23.11 8.78 8.21
CA ILE A 31 23.59 9.28 6.92
C ILE A 31 23.65 8.14 5.91
N ASP A 32 24.40 7.07 6.20
CA ASP A 32 24.67 6.05 5.19
C ASP A 32 23.49 5.10 4.98
N GLU A 33 22.97 4.50 6.05
CA GLU A 33 21.84 3.56 5.97
C GLU A 33 20.52 4.26 5.63
N ALA A 34 20.32 5.50 6.12
CA ALA A 34 19.11 6.29 5.86
C ALA A 34 18.86 6.60 4.37
N ARG A 35 19.84 6.40 3.48
CA ARG A 35 19.66 6.51 2.02
C ARG A 35 18.75 5.44 1.44
N THR A 36 18.62 4.30 2.11
CA THR A 36 17.74 3.20 1.67
C THR A 36 16.50 3.18 2.56
N PRO A 37 15.28 3.28 2.00
CA PRO A 37 14.07 3.28 2.81
C PRO A 37 13.83 1.92 3.47
N LEU A 38 13.27 1.93 4.68
CA LEU A 38 12.76 0.74 5.34
C LEU A 38 11.42 0.33 4.71
N ILE A 39 11.36 -0.85 4.10
CA ILE A 39 10.19 -1.34 3.38
C ILE A 39 9.69 -2.64 4.02
N ILE A 40 8.38 -2.73 4.24
CA ILE A 40 7.69 -4.01 4.44
C ILE A 40 7.12 -4.43 3.09
N SER A 41 7.69 -5.48 2.51
CA SER A 41 7.15 -6.12 1.31
C SER A 41 6.43 -7.41 1.69
N GLY A 42 5.44 -7.77 0.88
CA GLY A 42 4.69 -9.00 1.01
C GLY A 42 4.17 -9.43 -0.36
N PRO A 43 3.66 -10.68 -0.49
CA PRO A 43 2.98 -11.09 -1.70
C PRO A 43 1.80 -10.16 -1.96
N ALA A 44 1.54 -9.85 -3.23
CA ALA A 44 0.33 -9.14 -3.60
C ALA A 44 -0.86 -10.06 -3.36
N ASP A 45 -1.74 -9.70 -2.43
CA ASP A 45 -3.07 -10.30 -2.34
C ASP A 45 -3.91 -9.77 -3.49
N GLY A 46 -3.84 -10.49 -4.61
CA GLY A 46 -4.53 -10.16 -5.84
C GLY A 46 -5.38 -11.33 -6.29
N SER A 47 -6.68 -11.09 -6.41
CA SER A 47 -7.61 -11.96 -7.12
C SER A 47 -7.35 -11.88 -8.62
N SER A 48 -6.27 -12.49 -9.10
CA SER A 48 -5.96 -12.60 -10.54
C SER A 48 -7.17 -13.08 -11.36
N LYS A 49 -7.99 -13.94 -10.74
CA LYS A 49 -9.29 -14.39 -11.24
C LYS A 49 -10.21 -13.23 -11.63
N TRP A 50 -10.39 -12.22 -10.78
CA TRP A 50 -11.30 -11.11 -11.08
C TRP A 50 -10.81 -10.29 -12.26
N TYR A 51 -9.51 -10.09 -12.43
CA TYR A 51 -8.99 -9.43 -13.64
C TYR A 51 -9.36 -10.19 -14.91
N THR A 52 -9.26 -11.53 -14.90
CA THR A 52 -9.67 -12.35 -16.04
C THR A 52 -11.17 -12.28 -16.30
N GLU A 53 -12.00 -12.36 -15.24
CA GLU A 53 -13.46 -12.30 -15.40
C GLU A 53 -13.93 -10.92 -15.87
N PHE A 54 -13.41 -9.83 -15.30
CA PHE A 54 -13.76 -8.49 -15.75
C PHE A 54 -13.28 -8.20 -17.18
N SER A 55 -12.11 -8.71 -17.58
CA SER A 55 -11.64 -8.62 -18.97
C SER A 55 -12.60 -9.28 -19.97
N ARG A 56 -13.33 -10.32 -19.55
CA ARG A 56 -14.38 -10.95 -20.38
C ARG A 56 -15.69 -10.16 -20.38
N ILE A 57 -16.04 -9.55 -19.25
CA ILE A 57 -17.33 -8.85 -19.07
C ILE A 57 -17.31 -7.46 -19.72
N VAL A 58 -16.21 -6.70 -19.55
CA VAL A 58 -16.12 -5.31 -20.03
C VAL A 58 -16.43 -5.14 -21.52
N PRO A 59 -15.98 -6.01 -22.45
CA PRO A 59 -16.35 -5.92 -23.86
C PRO A 59 -17.84 -6.15 -24.15
N LEU A 60 -18.57 -6.80 -23.24
CA LEU A 60 -20.01 -7.02 -23.35
C LEU A 60 -20.82 -5.83 -22.84
N MET A 61 -20.19 -4.84 -22.22
CA MET A 61 -20.85 -3.65 -21.71
C MET A 61 -20.88 -2.55 -22.76
N GLU A 62 -22.07 -2.00 -22.99
CA GLU A 62 -22.26 -0.84 -23.87
C GLU A 62 -22.08 0.48 -23.12
N LYS A 63 -21.26 1.36 -23.70
CA LYS A 63 -21.08 2.75 -23.25
C LYS A 63 -22.40 3.52 -23.37
N ASP A 64 -22.67 4.41 -22.43
CA ASP A 64 -23.87 5.25 -22.32
C ASP A 64 -25.16 4.47 -21.99
N THR A 65 -25.09 3.13 -21.91
CA THR A 65 -26.14 2.26 -21.37
C THR A 65 -25.74 1.71 -19.99
N HIS A 66 -24.53 1.18 -19.87
CA HIS A 66 -24.06 0.50 -18.64
C HIS A 66 -23.03 1.32 -17.85
N TYR A 67 -22.34 2.26 -18.49
CA TYR A 67 -21.37 3.16 -17.84
C TYR A 67 -21.24 4.46 -18.63
N GLU A 68 -20.85 5.53 -17.94
CA GLU A 68 -20.55 6.85 -18.52
C GLU A 68 -19.03 7.06 -18.50
N VAL A 69 -18.48 7.89 -19.41
CA VAL A 69 -17.06 8.21 -19.40
C VAL A 69 -16.87 9.73 -19.39
N ASP A 70 -16.41 10.28 -18.26
CA ASP A 70 -16.01 11.68 -18.17
C ASP A 70 -14.52 11.81 -18.51
N ILE A 71 -14.26 12.12 -19.78
CA ILE A 71 -12.89 12.27 -20.33
C ILE A 71 -12.15 13.44 -19.67
N ARG A 72 -12.86 14.46 -19.16
CA ARG A 72 -12.22 15.63 -18.52
C ARG A 72 -11.73 15.30 -17.11
N LYS A 73 -12.45 14.42 -16.40
CA LYS A 73 -12.08 13.97 -15.04
C LYS A 73 -11.26 12.68 -15.02
N LYS A 74 -11.10 12.00 -16.16
CA LYS A 74 -10.50 10.65 -16.26
C LYS A 74 -11.16 9.67 -15.28
N THR A 75 -12.49 9.72 -15.22
CA THR A 75 -13.30 8.86 -14.36
C THR A 75 -14.28 8.07 -15.23
N ILE A 76 -14.47 6.80 -14.89
CA ILE A 76 -15.43 5.86 -15.48
C ILE A 76 -16.50 5.60 -14.43
#